data_AF-A0A2Z3H6E0-F1
#
_entry.id   AF-A0A2Z3H6E0-F1
#
_cell.length_a   1.000
_cell.length_b   1.000
_cell.length_c   1.000
_cell.angle_alpha   90.00
_cell.angle_beta   90.00
_cell.angle_gamma   90.00
#
_symmetry.space_group_name_H-M   'P 1'
#
loop_
_entity.id
_entity.type
_entity.pdbx_description
1 polymer ?
#
loop_
_entity_poly.entity_id
_entity_poly.type
_entity_poly.pdbx_seq_one_letter_code
_entity_poly.pdbx_strand_id
1 'polypeptide(L)' 'MLLALPPNGQLTVFEPSDKEFKKLASYKVGASATYAYPIAIGNRIYVKDKDSVILWTVE' A
#
# COMPACT_ATOMS: atom_id res chain seq x y z
N MET A 1 -5.12 -7.09 -8.43
CA MET A 1 -5.10 -6.20 -7.25
C MET A 1 -4.23 -5.00 -7.59
N LEU A 2 -4.69 -3.80 -7.26
CA LEU A 2 -3.93 -2.56 -7.39
C LEU A 2 -3.69 -1.96 -6.00
N LEU A 3 -2.46 -1.55 -5.72
CA LEU A 3 -2.08 -0.89 -4.47
C LEU A 3 -1.75 0.58 -4.76
N ALA A 4 -2.42 1.49 -4.08
CA ALA A 4 -2.14 2.92 -4.14
C ALA A 4 -1.57 3.39 -2.80
N LEU A 5 -0.38 4.02 -2.83
CA LEU A 5 0.26 4.59 -1.66
C LEU A 5 0.63 6.05 -1.91
N PRO A 6 -0.34 6.98 -1.78
CA PRO A 6 -0.05 8.41 -1.79
C PRO A 6 0.89 8.82 -0.64
N PRO A 7 1.58 9.98 -0.77
CA PRO A 7 2.55 10.44 0.23
C PRO A 7 2.02 10.62 1.65
N ASN A 8 0.70 10.69 1.86
CA ASN A 8 0.09 10.74 3.18
C ASN A 8 0.18 9.40 3.95
N GLY A 9 0.77 8.35 3.36
CA GLY A 9 0.94 7.04 3.97
C GLY A 9 -0.36 6.27 4.12
N GLN A 10 -1.37 6.56 3.30
CA GLN A 10 -2.62 5.81 3.28
C GLN A 10 -2.56 4.74 2.18
N LEU A 11 -2.17 3.51 2.53
CA LEU A 11 -2.20 2.38 1.60
C LEU A 11 -3.64 1.99 1.32
N THR A 12 -4.05 2.05 0.05
CA THR A 12 -5.40 1.68 -0.38
C THR A 12 -5.33 0.53 -1.37
N VAL A 13 -6.15 -0.49 -1.12
CA VAL A 13 -6.25 -1.70 -1.95
C VAL A 13 -7.47 -1.58 -2.84
N PHE A 14 -7.27 -1.76 -4.14
CA PHE A 14 -8.34 -1.77 -5.12
C PHE A 14 -8.41 -3.11 -5.85
N GLU A 15 -9.63 -3.53 -6.12
CA GLU A 15 -9.97 -4.52 -7.13
C GLU A 15 -10.22 -3.78 -8.45
N PRO A 16 -9.29 -3.83 -9.42
CA PRO A 16 -9.52 -3.26 -10.73
C PRO A 16 -10.47 -4.14 -11.54
N SER A 17 -11.41 -3.50 -12.23
CA SER A 17 -12.27 -4.09 -13.26
C SER A 17 -12.22 -3.26 -14.54
N ASP A 18 -12.92 -3.70 -15.57
CA ASP A 18 -13.12 -2.96 -16.82
C ASP A 18 -13.96 -1.68 -16.65
N LYS A 19 -14.71 -1.56 -15.55
CA LYS A 19 -15.65 -0.45 -15.29
C LYS A 19 -15.18 0.48 -14.19
N GLU A 20 -14.55 -0.05 -13.16
CA GLU A 20 -14.18 0.71 -11.97
C GLU A 20 -12.99 0.13 -11.20
N PHE A 21 -12.41 0.96 -10.34
CA PHE A 21 -11.50 0.54 -9.28
C PHE A 21 -12.26 0.46 -7.95
N LYS A 22 -12.73 -0.73 -7.60
CA LYS A 22 -13.47 -0.93 -6.36
C LYS A 22 -12.52 -0.92 -5.18
N LYS A 23 -12.72 0.00 -4.24
CA LYS A 23 -11.94 0.06 -2.99
C LYS A 23 -12.29 -1.13 -2.11
N LEU A 24 -11.30 -1.96 -1.80
CA LEU A 24 -11.45 -3.11 -0.92
C LEU A 24 -11.09 -2.79 0.54
N ALA A 25 -9.97 -2.09 0.74
CA ALA A 25 -9.45 -1.79 2.07
C ALA A 25 -8.56 -0.55 2.06
N SER A 26 -8.31 0.01 3.25
CA SER A 26 -7.39 1.13 3.42
C SER A 26 -6.73 1.09 4.79
N TYR A 27 -5.41 1.25 4.81
CA TYR A 27 -4.58 1.14 6.00
C TYR A 27 -3.65 2.35 6.09
N LYS A 28 -3.49 2.90 7.30
CA LYS A 28 -2.42 3.87 7.55
C LYS A 28 -1.12 3.09 7.73
N VAL A 29 -0.18 3.29 6.82
CA VAL A 29 1.14 2.67 6.86
C VAL A 29 2.18 3.74 7.19
N GLY A 30 2.80 3.62 8.37
CA GLY A 30 3.81 4.55 8.86
C GLY A 30 3.25 5.88 9.42
N ALA A 31 4.05 6.50 10.30
CA ALA A 31 3.77 7.82 10.88
C ALA A 31 4.23 8.97 9.97
N SER A 32 5.24 8.74 9.14
CA SER A 32 5.85 9.72 8.25
C SER A 32 5.33 9.60 6.81
N ALA A 33 5.66 10.57 5.95
CA ALA A 33 5.27 10.54 4.55
C ALA A 33 5.95 9.37 3.81
N THR A 34 5.18 8.65 2.99
CA THR A 34 5.69 7.52 2.20
C THR A 34 6.15 8.03 0.84
N TYR A 35 7.45 7.87 0.54
CA TYR A 35 8.06 8.43 -0.67
C TYR A 35 8.24 7.40 -1.80
N ALA A 36 7.93 6.13 -1.56
CA ALA A 36 8.16 5.04 -2.49
C ALA A 36 6.88 4.24 -2.79
N TYR A 37 6.84 3.65 -3.98
CA TYR A 37 5.82 2.66 -4.32
C TYR A 37 5.97 1.42 -3.42
N PRO A 38 4.85 0.82 -2.97
CA PRO A 38 4.89 -0.40 -2.20
C PRO A 38 5.36 -1.56 -3.08
N ILE A 39 6.22 -2.42 -2.55
CA ILE A 39 6.67 -3.62 -3.24
C ILE A 39 5.87 -4.81 -2.69
N ALA A 40 5.02 -5.40 -3.54
CA ALA A 40 4.24 -6.58 -3.21
C ALA A 40 4.91 -7.85 -3.76
N ILE A 41 5.21 -8.82 -2.90
CA ILE A 41 5.83 -10.11 -3.25
C ILE A 41 5.11 -11.21 -2.48
N GLY A 42 4.37 -12.06 -3.19
CA GLY A 42 3.52 -13.08 -2.55
C GLY A 42 2.51 -12.44 -1.60
N ASN A 43 2.51 -12.86 -0.33
CA ASN A 43 1.66 -12.30 0.72
C ASN A 43 2.35 -11.22 1.57
N ARG A 44 3.42 -10.62 1.05
CA ARG A 44 4.23 -9.61 1.74
C ARG A 44 4.18 -8.27 1.02
N ILE A 45 4.12 -7.19 1.78
CA ILE A 45 4.16 -5.82 1.27
C ILE A 45 5.26 -5.07 2.01
N TYR A 46 6.24 -4.55 1.27
CA TYR A 46 7.29 -3.68 1.82
C TYR A 46 6.91 -2.22 1.56
N VAL A 47 6.91 -1.43 2.63
CA VAL A 47 6.67 0.01 2.59
C VAL A 47 7.90 0.72 3.12
N LYS A 48 8.48 1.60 2.29
CA LYS A 48 9.57 2.48 2.71
C LYS A 48 9.00 3.85 3.05
N ASP A 49 9.23 4.29 4.28
CA ASP A 49 9.00 5.68 4.68
C ASP A 49 10.33 6.46 4.68
N LYS A 50 10.35 7.66 5.25
CA LYS A 50 11.56 8.51 5.23
C LYS A 50 12.76 7.83 5.92
N ASP A 51 12.50 7.15 7.03
CA ASP A 51 13.52 6.75 7.99
C ASP A 51 13.70 5.22 8.05
N SER A 52 12.74 4.45 7.54
CA SER A 52 12.68 3.00 7.73
C SER A 52 12.01 2.23 6.57
N VAL A 53 12.15 0.90 6.61
CA VAL A 53 11.40 -0.03 5.76
C VAL A 53 10.60 -0.96 6.67
N ILE A 54 9.29 -1.03 6.44
CA ILE A 54 8.36 -1.87 7.19
C ILE A 54 7.88 -3.01 6.29
N LEU A 55 7.89 -4.23 6.82
CA LEU A 55 7.28 -5.40 6.20
C LEU A 55 5.89 -5.66 6.78
N TRP A 56 4.91 -5.78 5.91
CA TRP A 56 3.55 -6.23 6.22
C TRP A 56 3.32 -7.62 5.66
N THR A 57 2.72 -8.50 6.45
CA THR A 57 2.24 -9.83 6.02
C THR A 57 0.73 -9.83 5.96
N VAL A 58 0.18 -10.40 4.90
CA VAL A 58 -1.26 -10.48 4.64
C VAL A 58 -1.68 -11.95 4.71
N GLU A 59 -2.83 -12.22 5.34
CA GLU A 59 -3.49 -13.54 5.40
C GLU A 59 -4.68 -13.61 4.44
#